data_AF-A0A136LDH8-F1
#
_entry.id   AF-A0A136LDH8-F1
#
_cell.length_a   1.000
_cell.length_b   1.000
_cell.length_c   1.000
_cell.angle_alpha   90.00
_cell.angle_beta   90.00
_cell.angle_gamma   90.00
#
_symmetry.space_group_name_H-M   'P 1'
#
loop_
_entity.id
_entity.type
_entity.pdbx_description
1 polymer ?
#
loop_
_entity_poly.entity_id
_entity_poly.type
_entity_poly.pdbx_seq_one_letter_code
_entity_poly.pdbx_strand_id
1 'polypeptide(L)'
;MIWQGQQYVPLGAVLPGSPVEIAQAAASGIKDVAVELPAGGMGWEAAFQSLEAGGLRYMLTLSSLAPGPYGVAVEPQGYRFTGITNDRHIEFTVPGADRALAFLVTQRDGAVQERYSVATPEGRFSLDVKPRTELEHVLIVYPVLQSHKLIDCWDRFDEHRDELLQSLRSHPPGPGLRGIVNPLGRVIRMRAQRTFVPTSGFFRMELRAYLELRYRTVETVQRAWSMSASGLSSFEDLAKLVPLWSGSRGLSLLLDPDSGKTYPCESRRSAIWDDLETVINDAMVKRFSRLTQAIKKVCNVPVIQDWEGWASPYESGRVAMDGLGARVDGLSPSLIAASAGPVASSTSRWSESGLMVATEVGGLGSAPDTNSLLGAVEDLLSLGFRGFYFRASGRSVLEAIVQIAERVQSDTSLSLRTFQALYYPESAAYPAVTMKLPGGYWWLPSPAPGDRIDLGRSFFAYRFAEPGNEFVALWTRGPAGRIKLRFLDSKNLTFQAVDGTDPNPKNVRGGVEVNVGPLPLVIRGTQEIPIPEPAYQEAVARFDALLLAAEERRIDDTEFRFLFRDALNGFERNPGGSFGIMRQQVIALGSRLGGSELDRSARSS
;
A
#
# COMPACT_ATOMS: atom_id res chain seq x y z
N MET A 1 20.13 6.78 -16.02
CA MET A 1 21.16 5.70 -15.92
C MET A 1 22.43 6.17 -16.60
N ILE A 2 23.56 5.50 -16.36
CA ILE A 2 24.81 5.74 -17.10
C ILE A 2 25.06 4.54 -17.99
N TRP A 3 25.25 4.78 -19.29
CA TRP A 3 25.60 3.75 -20.27
C TRP A 3 26.78 4.23 -21.11
N GLN A 4 27.84 3.42 -21.19
CA GLN A 4 29.08 3.78 -21.91
C GLN A 4 29.63 5.17 -21.49
N GLY A 5 29.51 5.50 -20.20
CA GLY A 5 29.95 6.79 -19.65
C GLY A 5 29.03 7.99 -19.96
N GLN A 6 27.92 7.78 -20.66
CA GLN A 6 26.96 8.83 -21.01
C GLN A 6 25.66 8.68 -20.23
N GLN A 7 24.98 9.80 -19.99
CA GLN A 7 23.63 9.79 -19.45
C GLN A 7 22.68 9.14 -20.44
N TYR A 8 21.86 8.22 -19.94
CA TYR A 8 20.91 7.44 -20.72
C TYR A 8 19.56 7.36 -20.00
N VAL A 9 18.51 7.64 -20.76
CA VAL A 9 17.09 7.58 -20.35
C VAL A 9 16.37 6.70 -21.38
N PRO A 10 16.11 5.40 -21.09
CA PRO A 10 15.38 4.54 -22.01
C PRO A 10 13.97 5.07 -22.22
N LEU A 11 13.58 5.16 -23.48
CA LEU A 11 12.21 5.46 -23.88
C LEU A 11 11.85 4.53 -25.04
N GLY A 12 10.87 3.66 -24.80
CA GLY A 12 10.69 2.49 -25.65
C GLY A 12 9.30 1.88 -25.60
N ALA A 13 9.20 0.70 -26.20
CA ALA A 13 7.96 -0.08 -26.26
C ALA A 13 8.01 -1.29 -25.31
N VAL A 14 6.88 -1.65 -24.71
CA VAL A 14 6.68 -2.98 -24.10
C VAL A 14 6.20 -3.93 -25.18
N LEU A 15 6.91 -5.05 -25.37
CA LEU A 15 6.64 -6.04 -26.41
C LEU A 15 6.57 -7.44 -25.83
N PRO A 16 5.76 -8.34 -26.41
CA PRO A 16 5.93 -9.77 -26.14
C PRO A 16 7.28 -10.25 -26.67
N GLY A 17 7.80 -11.34 -26.09
CA GLY A 17 9.07 -11.96 -26.50
C GLY A 17 9.07 -12.66 -27.86
N SER A 18 8.17 -12.31 -28.77
CA SER A 18 8.12 -12.90 -30.11
C SER A 18 9.13 -12.23 -31.05
N PRO A 19 9.94 -13.00 -31.80
CA PRO A 19 10.85 -12.45 -32.81
C PRO A 19 10.17 -11.55 -33.85
N VAL A 20 8.89 -11.82 -34.16
CA VAL A 20 8.13 -11.03 -35.15
C VAL A 20 7.89 -9.62 -34.65
N GLU A 21 7.44 -9.48 -33.40
CA GLU A 21 7.12 -8.17 -32.81
C GLU A 21 8.39 -7.38 -32.51
N ILE A 22 9.46 -8.06 -32.08
CA ILE A 22 10.78 -7.47 -31.89
C ILE A 22 11.32 -6.92 -33.22
N ALA A 23 11.27 -7.71 -34.29
CA ALA A 23 11.71 -7.28 -35.62
C ALA A 23 10.86 -6.12 -36.16
N GLN A 24 9.54 -6.14 -35.94
CA GLN A 24 8.66 -5.04 -36.32
C GLN A 24 9.01 -3.74 -35.59
N ALA A 25 9.23 -3.80 -34.27
CA ALA A 25 9.64 -2.63 -33.50
C ALA A 25 10.98 -2.06 -33.99
N ALA A 26 11.97 -2.93 -34.25
CA ALA A 26 13.25 -2.52 -34.81
C ALA A 26 13.10 -1.85 -36.19
N ALA A 27 12.28 -2.42 -37.07
CA ALA A 27 11.98 -1.86 -38.39
C ALA A 27 11.25 -0.50 -38.33
N SER A 28 10.46 -0.27 -37.28
CA SER A 28 9.84 1.03 -36.99
C SER A 28 10.80 2.06 -36.40
N GLY A 29 12.05 1.69 -36.11
CA GLY A 29 13.07 2.61 -35.59
C GLY A 29 13.20 2.65 -34.07
N ILE A 30 12.45 1.82 -33.34
CA ILE A 30 12.58 1.71 -31.87
C ILE A 30 14.00 1.28 -31.50
N LYS A 31 14.53 1.85 -30.42
CA LYS A 31 15.88 1.52 -29.89
C LYS A 31 15.87 0.89 -28.52
N ASP A 32 14.83 1.15 -27.73
CA ASP A 32 14.65 0.65 -26.37
C ASP A 32 13.37 -0.17 -26.29
N VAL A 33 13.43 -1.35 -25.67
CA VAL A 33 12.24 -2.20 -25.47
C VAL A 33 12.22 -2.85 -24.08
N ALA A 34 11.04 -3.12 -23.55
CA ALA A 34 10.85 -4.02 -22.41
C ALA A 34 10.19 -5.29 -22.94
N VAL A 35 10.89 -6.42 -22.86
CA VAL A 35 10.46 -7.66 -23.50
C VAL A 35 9.93 -8.63 -22.46
N GLU A 36 8.71 -9.11 -22.68
CA GLU A 36 8.02 -10.00 -21.77
C GLU A 36 8.30 -11.47 -22.12
N LEU A 37 8.96 -12.17 -21.20
CA LEU A 37 9.33 -13.57 -21.35
C LEU A 37 9.07 -14.34 -20.04
N PRO A 38 8.70 -15.63 -20.10
CA PRO A 38 8.50 -16.44 -18.91
C PRO A 38 9.84 -16.74 -18.21
N ALA A 39 9.81 -16.95 -16.88
CA ALA A 39 11.01 -17.24 -16.08
C ALA A 39 11.75 -18.50 -16.52
N GLY A 40 11.03 -19.51 -17.02
CA GLY A 40 11.57 -20.82 -17.45
C GLY A 40 12.38 -20.82 -18.76
N GLY A 41 12.70 -19.67 -19.34
CA GLY A 41 13.58 -19.61 -20.52
C GLY A 41 12.90 -19.88 -21.87
N MET A 42 11.61 -20.26 -21.88
CA MET A 42 10.89 -20.54 -23.13
C MET A 42 10.89 -19.31 -24.04
N GLY A 43 11.42 -19.47 -25.25
CA GLY A 43 11.51 -18.41 -26.27
C GLY A 43 12.67 -17.43 -26.10
N TRP A 44 13.49 -17.53 -25.05
CA TRP A 44 14.55 -16.57 -24.76
C TRP A 44 15.60 -16.49 -25.85
N GLU A 45 16.09 -17.64 -26.33
CA GLU A 45 17.14 -17.67 -27.36
C GLU A 45 16.72 -16.94 -28.64
N ALA A 46 15.53 -17.25 -29.16
CA ALA A 46 15.01 -16.61 -30.37
C ALA A 46 14.73 -15.12 -30.15
N ALA A 47 14.21 -14.74 -28.98
CA ALA A 47 13.97 -13.35 -28.64
C ALA A 47 15.29 -12.55 -28.56
N PHE A 48 16.30 -13.07 -27.84
CA PHE A 48 17.61 -12.43 -27.71
C PHE A 48 18.31 -12.32 -29.07
N GLN A 49 18.31 -13.38 -29.89
CA GLN A 49 18.86 -13.30 -31.25
C GLN A 49 18.19 -12.20 -32.08
N SER A 50 16.86 -12.07 -32.00
CA SER A 50 16.11 -11.02 -32.70
C SER A 50 16.44 -9.61 -32.17
N LEU A 51 16.56 -9.45 -30.85
CA LEU A 51 16.94 -8.19 -30.20
C LEU A 51 18.34 -7.73 -30.64
N GLU A 52 19.31 -8.64 -30.62
CA GLU A 52 20.69 -8.34 -31.01
C GLU A 52 20.79 -8.08 -32.53
N ALA A 53 20.07 -8.84 -33.37
CA ALA A 53 20.02 -8.59 -34.82
C ALA A 53 19.41 -7.22 -35.16
N GLY A 54 18.45 -6.75 -34.36
CA GLY A 54 17.86 -5.42 -34.46
C GLY A 54 18.71 -4.30 -33.83
N GLY A 55 19.80 -4.64 -33.10
CA GLY A 55 20.61 -3.68 -32.35
C GLY A 55 19.85 -2.98 -31.23
N LEU A 56 18.86 -3.67 -30.62
CA LEU A 56 17.98 -3.11 -29.60
C LEU A 56 18.61 -3.16 -28.21
N ARG A 57 18.30 -2.16 -27.38
CA ARG A 57 18.58 -2.15 -25.95
C ARG A 57 17.32 -2.59 -25.21
N TYR A 58 17.44 -3.45 -24.21
CA TYR A 58 16.26 -4.06 -23.62
C TYR A 58 16.30 -4.28 -22.12
N MET A 59 15.12 -4.21 -21.52
CA MET A 59 14.84 -4.75 -20.18
C MET A 59 14.17 -6.12 -20.37
N LEU A 60 14.59 -7.12 -19.61
CA LEU A 60 13.92 -8.41 -19.55
C LEU A 60 12.84 -8.35 -18.46
N THR A 61 11.58 -8.43 -18.85
CA THR A 61 10.45 -8.44 -17.91
C THR A 61 9.92 -9.86 -17.76
N LEU A 62 10.00 -10.42 -16.56
CA LEU A 62 9.44 -11.76 -16.32
C LEU A 62 7.92 -11.69 -16.27
N SER A 63 7.27 -12.41 -17.18
CA SER A 63 5.81 -12.44 -17.32
C SER A 63 5.14 -13.54 -16.50
N SER A 64 5.90 -14.55 -16.05
CA SER A 64 5.41 -15.59 -15.14
C SER A 64 4.88 -14.99 -13.85
N LEU A 65 3.79 -15.54 -13.31
CA LEU A 65 3.31 -15.16 -11.98
C LEU A 65 4.29 -15.63 -10.91
N ALA A 66 4.42 -14.83 -9.85
CA ALA A 66 5.16 -15.24 -8.67
C ALA A 66 4.53 -16.49 -8.04
N PRO A 67 5.34 -17.44 -7.54
CA PRO A 67 4.82 -18.64 -6.90
C PRO A 67 4.01 -18.26 -5.65
N GLY A 68 2.85 -18.88 -5.48
CA GLY A 68 1.99 -18.72 -4.31
C GLY A 68 2.11 -19.89 -3.34
N PRO A 69 2.12 -19.68 -2.00
CA PRO A 69 2.27 -20.75 -1.03
C PRO A 69 0.97 -21.54 -0.84
N TYR A 70 1.10 -22.75 -0.30
CA TYR A 70 -0.04 -23.56 0.15
C TYR A 70 -0.41 -23.24 1.60
N GLY A 71 -1.70 -23.11 1.89
CA GLY A 71 -2.14 -22.67 3.20
C GLY A 71 -3.64 -22.54 3.37
N VAL A 72 -4.03 -21.92 4.49
CA VAL A 72 -5.43 -21.71 4.85
C VAL A 72 -5.82 -20.27 4.56
N ALA A 73 -6.90 -20.09 3.80
CA ALA A 73 -7.53 -18.78 3.60
C ALA A 73 -8.41 -18.43 4.81
N VAL A 74 -8.05 -17.35 5.50
CA VAL A 74 -8.74 -16.80 6.67
C VAL A 74 -9.61 -15.61 6.27
N GLU A 75 -10.68 -15.91 5.52
CA GLU A 75 -11.63 -14.92 5.01
C GLU A 75 -13.04 -15.19 5.55
N PRO A 76 -13.28 -14.98 6.86
CA PRO A 76 -14.52 -15.41 7.53
C PRO A 76 -15.79 -14.66 7.10
N GLN A 77 -15.66 -13.68 6.20
CA GLN A 77 -16.79 -13.03 5.52
C GLN A 77 -16.99 -13.53 4.08
N GLY A 78 -15.93 -14.04 3.44
CA GLY A 78 -15.99 -14.50 2.04
C GLY A 78 -16.87 -15.73 1.87
N TYR A 79 -16.81 -16.67 2.82
CA TYR A 79 -17.60 -17.89 2.79
C TYR A 79 -18.38 -18.06 4.11
N ARG A 80 -19.41 -17.23 4.27
CA ARG A 80 -20.29 -17.19 5.44
C ARG A 80 -21.74 -17.39 5.04
N PHE A 81 -22.40 -18.40 5.62
CA PHE A 81 -23.79 -18.72 5.34
C PHE A 81 -24.61 -18.60 6.63
N THR A 82 -25.55 -17.64 6.67
CA THR A 82 -26.40 -17.34 7.83
C THR A 82 -27.81 -17.92 7.68
N GLY A 83 -28.64 -17.78 8.71
CA GLY A 83 -30.05 -18.21 8.66
C GLY A 83 -30.22 -19.72 8.68
N ILE A 84 -29.29 -20.47 9.28
CA ILE A 84 -29.38 -21.94 9.36
C ILE A 84 -30.10 -22.33 10.65
N THR A 85 -31.39 -22.63 10.56
CA THR A 85 -32.23 -23.09 11.70
C THR A 85 -32.68 -24.54 11.56
N ASN A 86 -32.58 -25.11 10.36
CA ASN A 86 -32.92 -26.49 10.03
C ASN A 86 -31.85 -27.12 9.13
N ASP A 87 -31.97 -28.41 8.86
CA ASP A 87 -31.15 -29.14 7.89
C ASP A 87 -31.06 -28.37 6.56
N ARG A 88 -29.83 -28.13 6.10
CA ARG A 88 -29.58 -27.35 4.89
C ARG A 88 -28.41 -27.92 4.11
N HIS A 89 -28.63 -28.14 2.81
CA HIS A 89 -27.56 -28.42 1.87
C HIS A 89 -26.88 -27.12 1.44
N ILE A 90 -25.54 -27.08 1.50
CA ILE A 90 -24.75 -25.93 1.06
C ILE A 90 -23.76 -26.42 0.00
N GLU A 91 -23.86 -25.84 -1.19
CA GLU A 91 -22.98 -26.11 -2.33
C GLU A 91 -22.51 -24.80 -2.97
N PHE A 92 -21.21 -24.71 -3.26
CA PHE A 92 -20.61 -23.58 -3.98
C PHE A 92 -19.22 -23.95 -4.51
N THR A 93 -18.66 -23.11 -5.38
CA THR A 93 -17.30 -23.31 -5.94
C THR A 93 -16.28 -22.42 -5.23
N VAL A 94 -15.15 -23.02 -4.86
CA VAL A 94 -13.94 -22.39 -4.37
C VAL A 94 -12.78 -22.78 -5.30
N PRO A 95 -12.48 -21.97 -6.33
CA PRO A 95 -11.44 -22.30 -7.29
C PRO A 95 -10.08 -22.56 -6.61
N GLY A 96 -9.45 -23.68 -6.96
CA GLY A 96 -8.12 -24.06 -6.48
C GLY A 96 -8.04 -24.59 -5.05
N ALA A 97 -9.19 -24.78 -4.36
CA ALA A 97 -9.20 -25.45 -3.07
C ALA A 97 -9.20 -26.98 -3.23
N ASP A 98 -8.34 -27.64 -2.46
CA ASP A 98 -8.31 -29.11 -2.38
C ASP A 98 -9.25 -29.63 -1.27
N ARG A 99 -9.36 -28.84 -0.21
CA ARG A 99 -10.27 -29.08 0.92
C ARG A 99 -10.69 -27.76 1.56
N ALA A 100 -11.70 -27.83 2.40
CA ALA A 100 -12.14 -26.71 3.23
C ALA A 100 -12.45 -27.17 4.65
N LEU A 101 -12.08 -26.33 5.62
CA LEU A 101 -12.39 -26.50 7.03
C LEU A 101 -13.62 -25.66 7.33
N ALA A 102 -14.72 -26.28 7.76
CA ALA A 102 -15.97 -25.57 8.01
C ALA A 102 -16.42 -25.70 9.46
N PHE A 103 -17.01 -24.63 9.98
CA PHE A 103 -17.48 -24.52 11.37
C PHE A 103 -18.93 -24.09 11.37
N LEU A 104 -19.78 -24.93 11.97
CA LEU A 104 -21.15 -24.55 12.28
C LEU A 104 -21.18 -23.94 13.67
N VAL A 105 -21.54 -22.66 13.75
CA VAL A 105 -21.55 -21.90 15.00
C VAL A 105 -22.90 -21.29 15.28
N THR A 106 -23.27 -21.16 16.54
CA THR A 106 -24.45 -20.41 16.97
C THR A 106 -24.26 -18.92 16.69
N GLN A 107 -25.25 -18.25 16.10
CA GLN A 107 -25.15 -16.84 15.72
C GLN A 107 -25.04 -15.90 16.94
N ARG A 108 -25.69 -16.27 18.04
CA ARG A 108 -25.82 -15.45 19.25
C ARG A 108 -24.48 -15.21 19.96
N ASP A 109 -23.69 -16.25 20.12
CA ASP A 109 -22.49 -16.27 20.97
C ASP A 109 -21.26 -16.87 20.26
N GLY A 110 -21.40 -17.37 19.03
CA GLY A 110 -20.30 -17.93 18.24
C GLY A 110 -19.79 -19.27 18.74
N ALA A 111 -20.57 -19.97 19.58
CA ALA A 111 -20.19 -21.28 20.08
C ALA A 111 -20.16 -22.30 18.94
N VAL A 112 -19.08 -23.07 18.86
CA VAL A 112 -18.93 -24.10 17.81
C VAL A 112 -19.78 -25.31 18.16
N GLN A 113 -20.78 -25.60 17.32
CA GLN A 113 -21.58 -26.81 17.43
C GLN A 113 -20.89 -27.98 16.74
N GLU A 114 -20.41 -27.77 15.50
CA GLU A 114 -19.84 -28.83 14.68
C GLU A 114 -18.71 -28.32 13.79
N ARG A 115 -17.81 -29.24 13.43
CA ARG A 115 -16.64 -28.98 12.60
C ARG A 115 -16.60 -30.00 11.48
N TYR A 116 -16.21 -29.54 10.29
CA TYR A 116 -16.13 -30.37 9.10
C TYR A 116 -14.78 -30.17 8.41
N SER A 117 -14.25 -31.24 7.86
CA SER A 117 -13.18 -31.21 6.86
C SER A 117 -13.75 -31.79 5.58
N VAL A 118 -14.00 -30.92 4.61
CA VAL A 118 -14.71 -31.25 3.36
C VAL A 118 -13.70 -31.26 2.22
N ALA A 119 -13.54 -32.38 1.53
CA ALA A 119 -12.76 -32.41 0.30
C ALA A 119 -13.49 -31.62 -0.80
N THR A 120 -12.75 -30.87 -1.61
CA THR A 120 -13.32 -30.03 -2.66
C THR A 120 -12.78 -30.42 -4.04
N PRO A 121 -13.19 -31.57 -4.60
CA PRO A 121 -12.72 -31.99 -5.92
C PRO A 121 -13.05 -30.90 -6.95
N GLU A 122 -12.05 -30.52 -7.74
CA GLU A 122 -12.15 -29.43 -8.73
C GLU A 122 -12.64 -28.10 -8.12
N GLY A 123 -12.41 -27.90 -6.81
CA GLY A 123 -12.85 -26.73 -6.07
C GLY A 123 -14.34 -26.71 -5.70
N ARG A 124 -15.11 -27.79 -5.92
CA ARG A 124 -16.53 -27.84 -5.55
C ARG A 124 -16.71 -28.20 -4.07
N PHE A 125 -17.28 -27.30 -3.28
CA PHE A 125 -17.68 -27.56 -1.89
C PHE A 125 -19.13 -28.04 -1.85
N SER A 126 -19.40 -29.10 -1.08
CA SER A 126 -20.74 -29.62 -0.82
C SER A 126 -20.82 -30.19 0.59
N LEU A 127 -21.82 -29.76 1.38
CA LEU A 127 -21.99 -30.18 2.77
C LEU A 127 -23.47 -30.12 3.18
N ASP A 128 -23.97 -31.19 3.80
CA ASP A 128 -25.22 -31.20 4.55
C ASP A 128 -24.99 -30.75 5.98
N VAL A 129 -25.62 -29.64 6.36
CA VAL A 129 -25.46 -29.02 7.67
C VAL A 129 -26.70 -29.29 8.51
N LYS A 130 -26.51 -29.84 9.72
CA LYS A 130 -27.60 -30.25 10.62
C LYS A 130 -27.48 -29.57 11.99
N PRO A 131 -28.19 -28.45 12.22
CA PRO A 131 -28.31 -27.84 13.55
C PRO A 131 -28.83 -28.84 14.59
N ARG A 132 -28.23 -28.86 15.78
CA ARG A 132 -28.67 -29.69 16.91
C ARG A 132 -29.60 -28.94 17.86
N THR A 133 -29.77 -27.64 17.64
CA THR A 133 -30.64 -26.76 18.42
C THR A 133 -31.45 -25.87 17.48
N GLU A 134 -32.57 -25.32 17.98
CA GLU A 134 -33.43 -24.39 17.23
C GLU A 134 -32.84 -22.98 17.09
N LEU A 135 -31.67 -22.73 17.67
CA LEU A 135 -30.99 -21.45 17.54
C LEU A 135 -30.61 -21.20 16.07
N GLU A 136 -30.47 -19.93 15.70
CA GLU A 136 -29.90 -19.59 14.39
C GLU A 136 -28.41 -19.90 14.39
N HIS A 137 -27.96 -20.62 13.36
CA HIS A 137 -26.57 -20.95 13.13
C HIS A 137 -26.00 -20.28 11.89
N VAL A 138 -24.68 -20.21 11.87
CA VAL A 138 -23.87 -19.73 10.76
C VAL A 138 -22.84 -20.78 10.41
N LEU A 139 -22.74 -21.13 9.13
CA LEU A 139 -21.60 -21.89 8.61
C LEU A 139 -20.51 -20.91 8.17
N ILE A 140 -19.28 -21.08 8.67
CA ILE A 140 -18.10 -20.34 8.22
C ILE A 140 -17.11 -21.34 7.62
N VAL A 141 -16.64 -21.08 6.41
CA VAL A 141 -15.77 -21.98 5.65
C VAL A 141 -14.40 -21.33 5.43
N TYR A 142 -13.33 -22.10 5.69
CA TYR A 142 -11.93 -21.73 5.54
C TYR A 142 -11.27 -22.66 4.51
N PRO A 143 -11.14 -22.23 3.25
CA PRO A 143 -10.49 -23.02 2.21
C PRO A 143 -9.02 -23.30 2.51
N VAL A 144 -8.54 -24.47 2.09
CA VAL A 144 -7.13 -24.83 2.05
C VAL A 144 -6.73 -24.96 0.59
N LEU A 145 -5.83 -24.07 0.15
CA LEU A 145 -5.52 -23.87 -1.25
C LEU A 145 -4.13 -23.28 -1.45
N GLN A 146 -3.66 -23.33 -2.69
CA GLN A 146 -2.52 -22.53 -3.12
C GLN A 146 -2.98 -21.10 -3.47
N SER A 147 -2.38 -20.08 -2.84
CA SER A 147 -2.81 -18.69 -3.02
C SER A 147 -1.73 -17.81 -3.62
N HIS A 148 -2.06 -17.07 -4.69
CA HIS A 148 -1.21 -16.00 -5.21
C HIS A 148 -1.40 -14.65 -4.50
N LYS A 149 -2.20 -14.60 -3.42
CA LYS A 149 -2.35 -13.41 -2.56
C LYS A 149 -1.12 -13.16 -1.69
N LEU A 150 -0.23 -14.14 -1.58
CA LEU A 150 1.05 -14.09 -0.90
C LEU A 150 2.10 -14.74 -1.81
N ILE A 151 3.35 -14.27 -1.72
CA ILE A 151 4.48 -14.88 -2.43
C ILE A 151 5.02 -16.03 -1.58
N ASP A 152 5.26 -17.18 -2.20
CA ASP A 152 5.92 -18.29 -1.55
C ASP A 152 7.40 -17.97 -1.36
N CYS A 153 7.84 -17.95 -0.11
CA CYS A 153 9.24 -17.74 0.28
C CYS A 153 9.91 -19.02 0.81
N TRP A 154 9.21 -20.15 0.78
CA TRP A 154 9.60 -21.37 1.47
C TRP A 154 9.70 -22.57 0.54
N ASP A 155 8.61 -22.98 -0.11
CA ASP A 155 8.60 -24.24 -0.85
C ASP A 155 9.02 -24.00 -2.30
N ARG A 156 8.26 -23.18 -3.03
CA ARG A 156 8.45 -22.99 -4.48
C ARG A 156 9.40 -21.85 -4.85
N PHE A 157 9.87 -21.08 -3.86
CA PHE A 157 10.80 -19.97 -4.11
C PHE A 157 12.12 -20.45 -4.70
N ASP A 158 12.67 -21.53 -4.13
CA ASP A 158 13.97 -22.06 -4.55
C ASP A 158 13.89 -22.67 -5.95
N GLU A 159 12.79 -23.34 -6.28
CA GLU A 159 12.51 -23.83 -7.64
C GLU A 159 12.47 -22.68 -8.65
N HIS A 160 11.68 -21.63 -8.37
CA HIS A 160 11.61 -20.43 -9.24
C HIS A 160 12.97 -19.74 -9.40
N ARG A 161 13.72 -19.58 -8.30
CA ARG A 161 15.07 -19.00 -8.32
C ARG A 161 15.99 -19.82 -9.21
N ASP A 162 16.03 -21.13 -9.01
CA ASP A 162 16.97 -22.00 -9.70
C ASP A 162 16.62 -22.13 -11.18
N GLU A 163 15.32 -22.20 -11.51
CA GLU A 163 14.81 -22.14 -12.88
C GLU A 163 15.25 -20.84 -13.58
N LEU A 164 14.98 -19.67 -12.99
CA LEU A 164 15.38 -18.39 -13.55
C LEU A 164 16.90 -18.27 -13.75
N LEU A 165 17.69 -18.66 -12.75
CA LEU A 165 19.16 -18.60 -12.84
C LEU A 165 19.69 -19.58 -13.88
N GLN A 166 19.06 -20.74 -14.03
CA GLN A 166 19.41 -21.71 -15.06
C GLN A 166 19.09 -21.15 -16.46
N SER A 167 17.93 -20.51 -16.65
CA SER A 167 17.56 -19.87 -17.91
C SER A 167 18.53 -18.75 -18.30
N LEU A 168 18.92 -17.89 -17.35
CA LEU A 168 19.93 -16.83 -17.57
C LEU A 168 21.31 -17.39 -17.96
N ARG A 169 21.70 -18.55 -17.43
CA ARG A 169 22.97 -19.20 -17.79
C ARG A 169 22.92 -19.93 -19.13
N SER A 170 21.78 -20.57 -19.42
CA SER A 170 21.60 -21.39 -20.62
C SER A 170 21.36 -20.54 -21.86
N HIS A 171 20.75 -19.38 -21.68
CA HIS A 171 20.48 -18.39 -22.71
C HIS A 171 21.08 -17.04 -22.29
N PRO A 172 22.42 -16.89 -22.38
CA PRO A 172 23.07 -15.67 -21.92
C PRO A 172 22.56 -14.47 -22.71
N PRO A 173 22.06 -13.42 -22.03
CA PRO A 173 21.61 -12.22 -22.70
C PRO A 173 22.80 -11.49 -23.35
N GLY A 174 22.55 -10.87 -24.50
CA GLY A 174 23.57 -10.12 -25.23
C GLY A 174 23.85 -8.72 -24.65
N PRO A 175 24.74 -7.96 -25.29
CA PRO A 175 25.17 -6.64 -24.82
C PRO A 175 24.06 -5.58 -24.80
N GLY A 176 22.89 -5.86 -25.39
CA GLY A 176 21.72 -4.99 -25.35
C GLY A 176 20.99 -4.95 -23.98
N LEU A 177 21.24 -5.90 -23.07
CA LEU A 177 20.52 -5.97 -21.78
C LEU A 177 20.82 -4.76 -20.88
N ARG A 178 19.79 -4.14 -20.32
CA ARG A 178 19.85 -2.95 -19.44
C ARG A 178 19.26 -3.18 -18.05
N GLY A 179 18.56 -4.28 -17.84
CA GLY A 179 18.01 -4.62 -16.53
C GLY A 179 17.02 -5.78 -16.59
N ILE A 180 16.69 -6.30 -15.41
CA ILE A 180 15.70 -7.35 -15.20
C ILE A 180 14.57 -6.78 -14.36
N VAL A 181 13.34 -6.96 -14.83
CA VAL A 181 12.11 -6.51 -14.20
C VAL A 181 11.33 -7.72 -13.70
N ASN A 182 10.80 -7.61 -12.48
CA ASN A 182 9.99 -8.63 -11.82
C ASN A 182 10.72 -9.96 -11.62
N PRO A 183 11.91 -10.00 -10.98
CA PRO A 183 12.66 -11.25 -10.78
C PRO A 183 11.89 -12.32 -9.98
N LEU A 184 10.92 -11.91 -9.15
CA LEU A 184 10.01 -12.83 -8.44
C LEU A 184 8.90 -13.39 -9.35
N GLY A 185 8.78 -12.87 -10.58
CA GLY A 185 7.57 -12.94 -11.39
C GLY A 185 6.64 -11.74 -11.13
N ARG A 186 5.55 -11.69 -11.89
CA ARG A 186 4.45 -10.75 -11.67
C ARG A 186 3.75 -11.07 -10.36
N VAL A 187 3.65 -10.07 -9.50
CA VAL A 187 3.05 -10.17 -8.17
C VAL A 187 1.69 -9.49 -8.22
N ILE A 188 0.65 -10.12 -7.67
CA ILE A 188 -0.69 -9.51 -7.59
C ILE A 188 -0.75 -8.50 -6.44
N ARG A 189 -0.04 -8.80 -5.35
CA ARG A 189 0.15 -7.91 -4.21
C ARG A 189 1.40 -8.33 -3.45
N MET A 190 2.27 -7.38 -3.16
CA MET A 190 3.51 -7.66 -2.44
C MET A 190 3.28 -7.72 -0.93
N ARG A 191 2.37 -6.90 -0.40
CA ARG A 191 2.08 -6.86 1.03
C ARG A 191 1.28 -8.08 1.47
N ALA A 192 1.77 -8.79 2.48
CA ALA A 192 1.03 -9.84 3.17
C ALA A 192 -0.26 -9.30 3.79
N GLN A 193 -1.36 -10.03 3.63
CA GLN A 193 -2.65 -9.70 4.24
C GLN A 193 -2.93 -10.63 5.41
N ARG A 194 -3.66 -10.13 6.42
CA ARG A 194 -4.17 -10.92 7.55
C ARG A 194 -5.37 -11.79 7.14
N THR A 195 -5.24 -12.51 6.03
CA THR A 195 -6.30 -13.30 5.40
C THR A 195 -5.78 -14.63 4.87
N PHE A 196 -4.50 -14.95 5.05
CA PHE A 196 -3.92 -16.20 4.61
C PHE A 196 -2.78 -16.62 5.53
N VAL A 197 -2.68 -17.92 5.84
CA VAL A 197 -1.60 -18.47 6.65
C VAL A 197 -0.97 -19.64 5.92
N PRO A 198 0.32 -19.56 5.51
CA PRO A 198 1.04 -20.68 4.95
C PRO A 198 1.08 -21.86 5.91
N THR A 199 1.08 -23.08 5.37
CA THR A 199 1.07 -24.29 6.21
C THR A 199 2.28 -25.20 5.98
N SER A 200 3.24 -24.77 5.14
CA SER A 200 4.40 -25.60 4.84
C SER A 200 5.31 -25.81 6.05
N GLY A 201 6.04 -26.93 6.04
CA GLY A 201 6.97 -27.27 7.13
C GLY A 201 8.07 -26.22 7.32
N PHE A 202 8.57 -25.66 6.22
CA PHE A 202 9.60 -24.61 6.25
C PHE A 202 9.08 -23.30 6.84
N PHE A 203 7.85 -22.88 6.51
CA PHE A 203 7.22 -21.74 7.15
C PHE A 203 7.07 -21.95 8.65
N ARG A 204 6.52 -23.10 9.07
CA ARG A 204 6.34 -23.45 10.49
C ARG A 204 7.67 -23.45 11.24
N MET A 205 8.76 -23.89 10.60
CA MET A 205 10.11 -23.86 11.19
C MET A 205 10.62 -22.43 11.42
N GLU A 206 10.41 -21.51 10.47
CA GLU A 206 10.80 -20.10 10.64
C GLU A 206 9.92 -19.40 11.70
N LEU A 207 8.61 -19.66 11.71
CA LEU A 207 7.71 -19.14 12.74
C LEU A 207 8.12 -19.64 14.13
N ARG A 208 8.40 -20.93 14.28
CA ARG A 208 8.90 -21.52 15.52
C ARG A 208 10.15 -20.81 16.02
N ALA A 209 11.15 -20.65 15.15
CA ALA A 209 12.42 -20.00 15.50
C ALA A 209 12.22 -18.54 15.92
N TYR A 210 11.32 -17.82 15.25
CA TYR A 210 10.95 -16.46 15.62
C TYR A 210 10.28 -16.40 17.00
N LEU A 211 9.32 -17.29 17.28
CA LEU A 211 8.62 -17.33 18.57
C LEU A 211 9.58 -17.66 19.72
N GLU A 212 10.48 -18.61 19.51
CA GLU A 212 11.52 -18.98 20.47
C GLU A 212 12.46 -17.79 20.77
N LEU A 213 12.89 -17.07 19.73
CA LEU A 213 13.76 -15.91 19.87
C LEU A 213 13.07 -14.73 20.58
N ARG A 214 11.82 -14.42 20.19
CA ARG A 214 11.08 -13.25 20.68
C ARG A 214 10.54 -13.44 22.09
N TYR A 215 9.93 -14.59 22.37
CA TYR A 215 9.16 -14.81 23.60
C TYR A 215 9.87 -15.68 24.63
N ARG A 216 10.93 -16.41 24.23
CA ARG A 216 11.78 -17.28 25.08
C ARG A 216 11.08 -18.49 25.71
N THR A 217 9.78 -18.42 25.98
CA THR A 217 8.99 -19.47 26.64
C THR A 217 7.61 -19.59 25.98
N VAL A 218 7.06 -20.81 25.97
CA VAL A 218 5.74 -21.11 25.40
C VAL A 218 4.65 -20.31 26.12
N GLU A 219 4.71 -20.21 27.45
CA GLU A 219 3.73 -19.49 28.27
C GLU A 219 3.67 -17.99 27.92
N THR A 220 4.81 -17.41 27.52
CA THR A 220 4.84 -15.99 27.12
C THR A 220 4.21 -15.80 25.75
N VAL A 221 4.37 -16.74 24.81
CA VAL A 221 3.62 -16.74 23.55
C VAL A 221 2.12 -16.89 23.83
N GLN A 222 1.73 -17.84 24.69
CA GLN A 222 0.33 -18.06 25.03
C GLN A 222 -0.33 -16.80 25.61
N ARG A 223 0.38 -16.09 26.50
CA ARG A 223 -0.05 -14.79 27.03
C ARG A 223 -0.14 -13.72 25.94
N ALA A 224 0.88 -13.57 25.09
CA ALA A 224 0.88 -12.59 24.00
C ALA A 224 -0.24 -12.85 22.98
N TRP A 225 -0.56 -14.11 22.72
CA TRP A 225 -1.64 -14.52 21.84
C TRP A 225 -3.01 -14.52 22.53
N SER A 226 -3.06 -14.14 23.81
CA SER A 226 -4.26 -14.11 24.65
C SER A 226 -5.04 -15.42 24.61
N MET A 227 -4.34 -16.56 24.66
CA MET A 227 -4.92 -17.89 24.58
C MET A 227 -4.93 -18.62 25.91
N SER A 228 -5.90 -19.53 26.06
CA SER A 228 -5.95 -20.50 27.16
C SER A 228 -5.81 -21.89 26.55
N ALA A 229 -4.61 -22.46 26.56
CA ALA A 229 -4.33 -23.71 25.89
C ALA A 229 -3.68 -24.75 26.81
N SER A 230 -4.48 -25.68 27.31
CA SER A 230 -3.97 -26.93 27.89
C SER A 230 -3.50 -27.86 26.75
N GLY A 231 -2.30 -28.42 26.87
CA GLY A 231 -1.76 -29.40 25.92
C GLY A 231 -0.90 -28.85 24.77
N LEU A 232 -0.61 -27.55 24.73
CA LEU A 232 0.44 -26.98 23.88
C LEU A 232 1.68 -26.73 24.75
N SER A 233 2.71 -27.56 24.59
CA SER A 233 3.91 -27.52 25.45
C SER A 233 5.19 -27.15 24.72
N SER A 234 5.14 -26.94 23.41
CA SER A 234 6.30 -26.65 22.57
C SER A 234 6.05 -25.49 21.60
N PHE A 235 7.12 -24.87 21.11
CA PHE A 235 7.01 -23.86 20.05
C PHE A 235 6.55 -24.49 18.73
N GLU A 236 6.89 -25.76 18.50
CA GLU A 236 6.45 -26.56 17.37
C GLU A 236 4.92 -26.70 17.34
N ASP A 237 4.27 -26.84 18.50
CA ASP A 237 2.81 -26.91 18.58
C ASP A 237 2.17 -25.56 18.25
N LEU A 238 2.75 -24.46 18.76
CA LEU A 238 2.26 -23.11 18.50
C LEU A 238 2.44 -22.70 17.03
N ALA A 239 3.55 -23.08 16.39
CA ALA A 239 3.86 -22.71 15.02
C ALA A 239 2.94 -23.36 13.96
N LYS A 240 2.13 -24.35 14.34
CA LYS A 240 1.13 -24.97 13.45
C LYS A 240 -0.19 -24.21 13.42
N LEU A 241 -0.42 -23.33 14.39
CA LEU A 241 -1.74 -22.76 14.63
C LEU A 241 -2.11 -21.69 13.61
N VAL A 242 -3.36 -21.74 13.16
CA VAL A 242 -3.97 -20.81 12.22
C VAL A 242 -5.09 -20.04 12.94
N PRO A 243 -5.05 -18.70 13.00
CA PRO A 243 -6.18 -17.90 13.47
C PRO A 243 -7.39 -18.04 12.55
N LEU A 244 -8.58 -18.15 13.15
CA LEU A 244 -9.86 -18.21 12.43
C LEU A 244 -10.59 -16.86 12.37
N TRP A 245 -9.85 -15.76 12.48
CA TRP A 245 -10.40 -14.40 12.37
C TRP A 245 -9.50 -13.50 11.54
N SER A 246 -10.12 -12.49 10.91
CA SER A 246 -9.43 -11.38 10.25
C SER A 246 -10.11 -10.08 10.64
N GLY A 247 -9.33 -9.13 11.16
CA GLY A 247 -9.86 -7.91 11.76
C GLY A 247 -10.85 -8.21 12.89
N SER A 248 -12.07 -7.69 12.81
CA SER A 248 -13.14 -7.89 13.79
C SER A 248 -14.10 -9.04 13.45
N ARG A 249 -13.79 -9.85 12.43
CA ARG A 249 -14.69 -10.88 11.88
C ARG A 249 -14.07 -12.28 12.02
N GLY A 250 -14.91 -13.28 12.24
CA GLY A 250 -14.50 -14.69 12.34
C GLY A 250 -14.70 -15.28 13.72
N LEU A 251 -14.01 -16.38 14.00
CA LEU A 251 -14.05 -17.11 15.26
C LEU A 251 -12.84 -16.75 16.11
N SER A 252 -13.06 -16.47 17.39
CA SER A 252 -12.00 -16.22 18.38
C SER A 252 -11.31 -17.53 18.81
N LEU A 253 -10.81 -18.27 17.83
CA LEU A 253 -10.19 -19.59 17.96
C LEU A 253 -8.93 -19.66 17.09
N LEU A 254 -7.93 -20.37 17.57
CA LEU A 254 -6.82 -20.88 16.77
C LEU A 254 -7.07 -22.33 16.39
N LEU A 255 -6.65 -22.74 15.21
CA LEU A 255 -6.84 -24.08 14.65
C LEU A 255 -5.50 -24.74 14.37
N ASP A 256 -5.32 -25.97 14.83
CA ASP A 256 -4.34 -26.88 14.25
C ASP A 256 -4.99 -27.51 12.98
N PRO A 257 -4.51 -27.18 11.77
CA PRO A 257 -5.13 -27.64 10.51
C PRO A 257 -4.85 -29.12 10.21
N ASP A 258 -3.92 -29.75 10.92
CA ASP A 258 -3.58 -31.16 10.75
C ASP A 258 -4.47 -32.01 11.66
N SER A 259 -4.62 -31.60 12.92
CA SER A 259 -5.40 -32.35 13.91
C SER A 259 -6.87 -31.91 14.03
N GLY A 260 -7.24 -30.76 13.46
CA GLY A 260 -8.57 -30.15 13.62
C GLY A 260 -8.89 -29.63 15.03
N LYS A 261 -7.89 -29.59 15.93
CA LYS A 261 -8.07 -29.11 17.31
C LYS A 261 -8.12 -27.59 17.32
N THR A 262 -8.96 -27.03 18.19
CA THR A 262 -9.10 -25.59 18.32
C THR A 262 -8.78 -25.12 19.73
N TYR A 263 -8.19 -23.93 19.84
CA TYR A 263 -7.78 -23.32 21.10
C TYR A 263 -8.43 -21.94 21.22
N PRO A 264 -9.19 -21.65 22.30
CA PRO A 264 -9.78 -20.34 22.52
C PRO A 264 -8.74 -19.23 22.71
N CYS A 265 -9.01 -18.05 22.17
CA CYS A 265 -8.17 -16.87 22.34
C CYS A 265 -8.96 -15.55 22.26
N GLU A 266 -8.46 -14.46 22.84
CA GLU A 266 -9.05 -13.13 22.67
C GLU A 266 -8.52 -12.45 21.41
N SER A 267 -9.26 -12.55 20.31
CA SER A 267 -8.85 -12.08 18.97
C SER A 267 -8.41 -10.61 18.90
N ARG A 268 -9.02 -9.71 19.69
CA ARG A 268 -8.70 -8.27 19.70
C ARG A 268 -7.39 -7.92 20.40
N ARG A 269 -6.90 -8.79 21.29
CA ARG A 269 -5.67 -8.58 22.06
C ARG A 269 -4.52 -9.48 21.62
N SER A 270 -4.81 -10.45 20.75
CA SER A 270 -3.84 -11.44 20.30
C SER A 270 -2.79 -10.85 19.36
N ALA A 271 -1.53 -11.07 19.66
CA ALA A 271 -0.39 -10.67 18.83
C ALA A 271 -0.11 -11.62 17.64
N ILE A 272 -0.86 -12.73 17.47
CA ILE A 272 -0.53 -13.76 16.47
C ILE A 272 -0.44 -13.23 15.05
N TRP A 273 -1.34 -12.32 14.64
CA TRP A 273 -1.29 -11.75 13.30
C TRP A 273 -0.07 -10.86 13.08
N ASP A 274 0.38 -10.14 14.12
CA ASP A 274 1.59 -9.32 14.05
C ASP A 274 2.83 -10.21 13.93
N ASP A 275 2.85 -11.34 14.65
CA ASP A 275 3.93 -12.32 14.58
C ASP A 275 4.00 -13.02 13.22
N LEU A 276 2.85 -13.43 12.67
CA LEU A 276 2.75 -14.02 11.33
C LEU A 276 3.22 -13.02 10.26
N GLU A 277 2.73 -11.78 10.31
CA GLU A 277 3.12 -10.71 9.39
C GLU A 277 4.63 -10.44 9.47
N THR A 278 5.21 -10.42 10.68
CA THR A 278 6.65 -10.24 10.88
C THR A 278 7.47 -11.35 10.22
N VAL A 279 7.13 -12.62 10.45
CA VAL A 279 7.86 -13.76 9.88
C VAL A 279 7.76 -13.78 8.36
N ILE A 280 6.57 -13.52 7.81
CA ILE A 280 6.36 -13.44 6.37
C ILE A 280 7.21 -12.32 5.76
N ASN A 281 7.16 -11.13 6.34
CA ASN A 281 7.90 -9.97 5.85
C ASN A 281 9.42 -10.18 5.91
N ASP A 282 9.92 -10.75 7.01
CA ASP A 282 11.33 -11.10 7.16
C ASP A 282 11.79 -12.12 6.12
N ALA A 283 10.97 -13.14 5.86
CA ALA A 283 11.25 -14.13 4.82
C ALA A 283 11.33 -13.47 3.44
N MET A 284 10.37 -12.61 3.09
CA MET A 284 10.35 -11.87 1.83
C MET A 284 11.60 -11.02 1.65
N VAL A 285 11.98 -10.20 2.64
CA VAL A 285 13.20 -9.36 2.58
C VAL A 285 14.46 -10.22 2.36
N LYS A 286 14.61 -11.30 3.14
CA LYS A 286 15.79 -12.19 3.06
C LYS A 286 15.87 -12.91 1.71
N ARG A 287 14.76 -13.52 1.27
CA ARG A 287 14.72 -14.30 0.03
C ARG A 287 14.91 -13.42 -1.18
N PHE A 288 14.22 -12.27 -1.22
CA PHE A 288 14.35 -11.36 -2.34
C PHE A 288 15.78 -10.77 -2.43
N SER A 289 16.38 -10.38 -1.30
CA SER A 289 17.76 -9.92 -1.28
C SER A 289 18.75 -10.95 -1.86
N ARG A 290 18.58 -12.23 -1.48
CA ARG A 290 19.41 -13.33 -2.02
C ARG A 290 19.22 -13.54 -3.51
N LEU A 291 17.97 -13.49 -4.00
CA LEU A 291 17.67 -13.62 -5.43
C LEU A 291 18.31 -12.50 -6.23
N THR A 292 18.15 -11.24 -5.80
CA THR A 292 18.77 -10.10 -6.47
C THR A 292 20.29 -10.22 -6.54
N GLN A 293 20.93 -10.62 -5.43
CA GLN A 293 22.38 -10.87 -5.42
C GLN A 293 22.78 -12.02 -6.35
N ALA A 294 21.99 -13.10 -6.42
CA ALA A 294 22.27 -14.23 -7.29
C ALA A 294 22.14 -13.85 -8.78
N ILE A 295 21.12 -13.09 -9.14
CA ILE A 295 20.92 -12.57 -10.50
C ILE A 295 22.11 -11.69 -10.89
N LYS A 296 22.53 -10.74 -10.04
CA LYS A 296 23.67 -9.85 -10.31
C LYS A 296 25.00 -10.58 -10.55
N LYS A 297 25.17 -11.77 -9.96
CA LYS A 297 26.34 -12.63 -10.22
C LYS A 297 26.32 -13.28 -11.61
N VAL A 298 25.14 -13.45 -12.22
CA VAL A 298 24.99 -14.03 -13.56
C VAL A 298 24.94 -12.92 -14.61
N CYS A 299 24.14 -11.88 -14.37
CA CYS A 299 23.99 -10.72 -15.24
C CYS A 299 24.15 -9.45 -14.39
N ASN A 300 25.27 -8.74 -14.55
CA ASN A 300 25.56 -7.51 -13.79
C ASN A 300 24.77 -6.30 -14.34
N VAL A 301 23.45 -6.34 -14.19
CA VAL A 301 22.52 -5.29 -14.61
C VAL A 301 21.57 -4.93 -13.46
N PRO A 302 20.95 -3.75 -13.49
CA PRO A 302 19.90 -3.38 -12.53
C PRO A 302 18.79 -4.43 -12.44
N VAL A 303 18.39 -4.74 -11.21
CA VAL A 303 17.26 -5.62 -10.90
C VAL A 303 16.19 -4.79 -10.20
N ILE A 304 15.01 -4.70 -10.82
CA ILE A 304 13.86 -3.95 -10.34
C ILE A 304 12.62 -4.84 -10.24
N GLN A 305 11.69 -4.46 -9.37
CA GLN A 305 10.38 -5.10 -9.24
C GLN A 305 9.32 -4.02 -9.35
N ASP A 306 8.24 -4.32 -10.07
CA ASP A 306 7.06 -3.47 -10.10
C ASP A 306 6.49 -3.35 -8.69
N TRP A 307 6.18 -2.11 -8.30
CA TRP A 307 5.59 -1.81 -7.02
C TRP A 307 4.15 -2.32 -6.95
N GLU A 308 3.83 -3.08 -5.90
CA GLU A 308 2.52 -3.74 -5.72
C GLU A 308 2.03 -3.59 -4.27
N GLY A 309 1.96 -2.34 -3.79
CA GLY A 309 1.53 -1.95 -2.44
C GLY A 309 2.68 -1.62 -1.48
N TRP A 310 2.44 -1.16 -0.25
CA TRP A 310 3.54 -0.91 0.71
C TRP A 310 4.03 -2.22 1.33
N ALA A 311 5.25 -2.66 1.02
CA ALA A 311 5.76 -3.96 1.45
C ALA A 311 7.22 -3.95 1.89
N SER A 312 7.55 -4.81 2.86
CA SER A 312 8.86 -4.84 3.52
C SER A 312 10.07 -4.94 2.59
N PRO A 313 10.05 -5.64 1.43
CA PRO A 313 11.21 -5.71 0.54
C PRO A 313 11.72 -4.35 0.01
N TYR A 314 10.87 -3.33 -0.05
CA TYR A 314 11.25 -1.97 -0.46
C TYR A 314 10.92 -0.88 0.57
N GLU A 315 10.25 -1.20 1.67
CA GLU A 315 10.04 -0.26 2.80
C GLU A 315 11.06 -0.47 3.94
N SER A 316 11.91 -1.50 3.86
CA SER A 316 12.97 -1.72 4.84
C SER A 316 14.14 -0.75 4.65
N GLY A 317 14.85 -0.42 5.73
CA GLY A 317 15.96 0.55 5.69
C GLY A 317 17.17 0.14 4.83
N ARG A 318 17.23 -1.11 4.36
CA ARG A 318 18.22 -1.60 3.37
C ARG A 318 17.52 -2.40 2.29
N VAL A 319 17.27 -1.74 1.16
CA VAL A 319 16.65 -2.36 -0.01
C VAL A 319 17.72 -3.02 -0.86
N ALA A 320 17.49 -4.27 -1.27
CA ALA A 320 18.47 -5.04 -2.05
C ALA A 320 18.37 -4.82 -3.57
N MET A 321 17.24 -4.30 -4.04
CA MET A 321 16.99 -3.98 -5.44
C MET A 321 17.69 -2.69 -5.84
N ASP A 322 17.93 -2.53 -7.14
CA ASP A 322 18.48 -1.28 -7.68
C ASP A 322 17.40 -0.21 -7.90
N GLY A 323 16.13 -0.59 -7.82
CA GLY A 323 15.02 0.30 -8.13
C GLY A 323 13.65 -0.35 -8.09
N LEU A 324 12.63 0.44 -8.42
CA LEU A 324 11.24 0.04 -8.52
C LEU A 324 10.67 0.38 -9.90
N GLY A 325 9.79 -0.51 -10.36
CA GLY A 325 8.96 -0.30 -11.53
C GLY A 325 7.60 0.29 -11.16
N ALA A 326 7.02 1.09 -12.05
CA ALA A 326 5.63 1.52 -12.01
C ALA A 326 4.90 1.09 -13.27
N ARG A 327 3.75 0.44 -13.10
CA ARG A 327 2.77 0.23 -14.16
C ARG A 327 1.79 1.39 -14.13
N VAL A 328 1.84 2.23 -15.15
CA VAL A 328 1.13 3.50 -15.23
C VAL A 328 -0.13 3.34 -16.07
N ASP A 329 -1.30 3.58 -15.46
CA ASP A 329 -2.61 3.26 -16.03
C ASP A 329 -3.16 4.31 -17.02
N GLY A 330 -2.32 5.23 -17.51
CA GLY A 330 -2.73 6.21 -18.52
C GLY A 330 -1.78 7.40 -18.65
N LEU A 331 -2.19 8.36 -19.48
CA LEU A 331 -1.37 9.54 -19.82
C LEU A 331 -1.78 10.82 -19.07
N SER A 332 -2.90 10.82 -18.33
CA SER A 332 -3.33 12.03 -17.62
C SER A 332 -2.49 12.26 -16.36
N PRO A 333 -2.25 13.52 -15.96
CA PRO A 333 -1.48 13.83 -14.75
C PRO A 333 -2.02 13.16 -13.49
N SER A 334 -3.34 13.01 -13.37
CA SER A 334 -3.98 12.37 -12.22
C SER A 334 -3.74 10.85 -12.18
N LEU A 335 -3.80 10.17 -13.33
CA LEU A 335 -3.51 8.73 -13.40
C LEU A 335 -2.03 8.45 -13.17
N ILE A 336 -1.15 9.30 -13.71
CA ILE A 336 0.29 9.24 -13.46
C ILE A 336 0.57 9.44 -11.96
N ALA A 337 0.00 10.47 -11.35
CA ALA A 337 0.20 10.73 -9.93
C ALA A 337 -0.31 9.55 -9.06
N ALA A 338 -1.44 8.94 -9.40
CA ALA A 338 -1.99 7.81 -8.66
C ALA A 338 -1.13 6.53 -8.75
N SER A 339 -0.56 6.23 -9.92
CA SER A 339 0.20 4.99 -10.15
C SER A 339 1.71 5.13 -9.91
N ALA A 340 2.30 6.26 -10.27
CA ALA A 340 3.73 6.52 -10.13
C ALA A 340 4.10 7.20 -8.80
N GLY A 341 3.17 7.92 -8.17
CA GLY A 341 3.37 8.61 -6.89
C GLY A 341 3.79 7.69 -5.74
N PRO A 342 3.12 6.54 -5.51
CA PRO A 342 3.54 5.58 -4.48
C PRO A 342 4.94 5.02 -4.71
N VAL A 343 5.34 4.83 -5.97
CA VAL A 343 6.68 4.38 -6.34
C VAL A 343 7.72 5.43 -6.00
N ALA A 344 7.50 6.69 -6.42
CA ALA A 344 8.35 7.82 -6.08
C ALA A 344 8.46 8.02 -4.57
N SER A 345 7.37 7.82 -3.84
CA SER A 345 7.34 7.90 -2.39
C SER A 345 8.18 6.80 -1.73
N SER A 346 8.07 5.57 -2.21
CA SER A 346 8.84 4.43 -1.68
C SER A 346 10.34 4.66 -1.89
N THR A 347 10.75 4.98 -3.13
CA THR A 347 12.18 5.14 -3.48
C THR A 347 12.82 6.38 -2.86
N SER A 348 12.08 7.49 -2.69
CA SER A 348 12.64 8.70 -2.06
C SER A 348 12.84 8.58 -0.55
N ARG A 349 12.26 7.57 0.10
CA ARG A 349 12.56 7.20 1.49
C ARG A 349 13.76 6.27 1.63
N TRP A 350 14.33 5.77 0.53
CA TRP A 350 15.52 4.92 0.61
C TRP A 350 16.75 5.72 1.02
N SER A 351 17.66 5.06 1.74
CA SER A 351 18.95 5.66 2.12
C SER A 351 19.88 5.88 0.93
N GLU A 352 19.70 5.11 -0.15
CA GLU A 352 20.41 5.22 -1.41
C GLU A 352 19.43 5.55 -2.54
N SER A 353 19.89 6.28 -3.56
CA SER A 353 19.05 6.63 -4.70
C SER A 353 18.66 5.38 -5.49
N GLY A 354 17.38 5.02 -5.46
CA GLY A 354 16.81 3.95 -6.28
C GLY A 354 16.50 4.40 -7.72
N LEU A 355 16.67 3.49 -8.68
CA LEU A 355 16.18 3.66 -10.05
C LEU A 355 14.64 3.60 -10.07
N MET A 356 14.00 4.49 -10.81
CA MET A 356 12.56 4.43 -11.07
C MET A 356 12.30 4.30 -12.57
N VAL A 357 11.51 3.30 -12.94
CA VAL A 357 11.16 3.00 -14.34
C VAL A 357 9.66 2.87 -14.47
N ALA A 358 9.04 3.57 -15.41
CA ALA A 358 7.69 3.27 -15.84
C ALA A 358 7.79 2.05 -16.76
N THR A 359 7.74 0.87 -16.15
CA THR A 359 7.96 -0.44 -16.79
C THR A 359 6.86 -0.77 -17.78
N GLU A 360 5.69 -0.15 -17.60
CA GLU A 360 4.60 -0.11 -18.56
C GLU A 360 3.84 1.19 -18.41
N VAL A 361 3.55 1.87 -19.53
CA VAL A 361 2.59 2.97 -19.62
C VAL A 361 1.48 2.52 -20.57
N GLY A 362 0.28 2.34 -20.01
CA GLY A 362 -0.92 1.92 -20.70
C GLY A 362 -1.80 3.08 -21.17
N GLY A 363 -3.02 2.75 -21.60
CA GLY A 363 -4.03 3.75 -21.98
C GLY A 363 -3.78 4.45 -23.32
N LEU A 364 -2.96 3.87 -24.19
CA LEU A 364 -2.71 4.40 -25.53
C LEU A 364 -3.85 4.03 -26.47
N GLY A 365 -4.38 5.03 -27.19
CA GLY A 365 -5.23 4.78 -28.35
C GLY A 365 -4.42 4.18 -29.52
N SER A 366 -5.10 3.79 -30.60
CA SER A 366 -4.44 3.26 -31.80
C SER A 366 -3.59 4.31 -32.54
N ALA A 367 -3.85 5.59 -32.33
CA ALA A 367 -3.05 6.71 -32.85
C ALA A 367 -2.89 7.76 -31.73
N PRO A 368 -1.96 7.55 -30.78
CA PRO A 368 -1.80 8.42 -29.64
C PRO A 368 -1.24 9.78 -30.09
N ASP A 369 -1.73 10.84 -29.46
CA ASP A 369 -1.19 12.19 -29.65
C ASP A 369 0.21 12.28 -29.04
N THR A 370 1.19 12.66 -29.86
CA THR A 370 2.61 12.77 -29.46
C THR A 370 2.80 13.80 -28.33
N ASN A 371 1.99 14.86 -28.27
CA ASN A 371 2.09 15.85 -27.19
C ASN A 371 1.61 15.28 -25.85
N SER A 372 0.53 14.51 -25.85
CA SER A 372 0.01 13.84 -24.66
C SER A 372 1.03 12.83 -24.09
N LEU A 373 1.67 12.06 -24.97
CA LEU A 373 2.76 11.15 -24.58
C LEU A 373 3.97 11.91 -24.02
N LEU A 374 4.37 13.03 -24.66
CA LEU A 374 5.46 13.87 -24.15
C LEU A 374 5.13 14.46 -22.78
N GLY A 375 3.90 14.95 -22.57
CA GLY A 375 3.44 15.45 -21.28
C GLY A 375 3.51 14.39 -20.18
N ALA A 376 3.12 13.14 -20.50
CA ALA A 376 3.25 12.03 -19.56
C ALA A 376 4.72 11.74 -19.18
N VAL A 377 5.63 11.80 -20.15
CA VAL A 377 7.08 11.65 -19.89
C VAL A 377 7.60 12.79 -19.02
N GLU A 378 7.20 14.04 -19.28
CA GLU A 378 7.60 15.19 -18.49
C GLU A 378 7.10 15.12 -17.03
N ASP A 379 5.86 14.66 -16.83
CA ASP A 379 5.29 14.45 -15.50
C ASP A 379 6.06 13.36 -14.74
N LEU A 380 6.30 12.20 -15.36
CA LEU A 380 7.07 11.11 -14.77
C LEU A 380 8.53 11.52 -14.50
N LEU A 381 9.17 12.24 -15.42
CA LEU A 381 10.52 12.80 -15.20
C LEU A 381 10.55 13.72 -13.99
N SER A 382 9.50 14.54 -13.81
CA SER A 382 9.38 15.43 -12.66
C SER A 382 9.11 14.71 -11.34
N LEU A 383 8.63 13.46 -11.39
CA LEU A 383 8.55 12.51 -10.27
C LEU A 383 9.85 11.72 -10.06
N GLY A 384 10.89 11.99 -10.85
CA GLY A 384 12.19 11.33 -10.74
C GLY A 384 12.33 10.03 -11.53
N PHE A 385 11.35 9.63 -12.35
CA PHE A 385 11.49 8.46 -13.22
C PHE A 385 12.57 8.68 -14.27
N ARG A 386 13.25 7.60 -14.65
CA ARG A 386 14.40 7.61 -15.57
C ARG A 386 14.34 6.55 -16.65
N GLY A 387 13.19 5.91 -16.83
CA GLY A 387 12.93 5.00 -17.94
C GLY A 387 11.44 4.88 -18.21
N PHE A 388 11.05 4.75 -19.47
CA PHE A 388 9.65 4.81 -19.91
C PHE A 388 9.40 3.77 -21.00
N TYR A 389 8.50 2.83 -20.74
CA TYR A 389 8.13 1.81 -21.71
C TYR A 389 6.62 1.85 -21.95
N PHE A 390 6.23 2.14 -23.18
CA PHE A 390 4.85 2.31 -23.60
C PHE A 390 4.31 0.98 -24.15
N ARG A 391 3.14 0.54 -23.69
CA ARG A 391 2.49 -0.66 -24.22
C ARG A 391 2.11 -0.42 -25.69
N ALA A 392 2.88 -0.98 -26.61
CA ALA A 392 2.73 -0.68 -28.04
C ALA A 392 1.91 -1.74 -28.75
N SER A 393 0.90 -1.31 -29.50
CA SER A 393 0.17 -2.16 -30.43
C SER A 393 -0.04 -1.43 -31.75
N GLY A 394 0.66 -1.88 -32.80
CA GLY A 394 0.55 -1.31 -34.14
C GLY A 394 1.58 -0.22 -34.45
N ARG A 395 1.71 0.06 -35.75
CA ARG A 395 2.79 0.87 -36.32
C ARG A 395 2.74 2.35 -35.92
N SER A 396 1.55 2.95 -35.90
CA SER A 396 1.33 4.35 -35.50
C SER A 396 1.79 4.63 -34.07
N VAL A 397 1.56 3.70 -33.14
CA VAL A 397 2.02 3.82 -31.75
C VAL A 397 3.54 3.77 -31.70
N LEU A 398 4.18 2.86 -32.43
CA LEU A 398 5.65 2.75 -32.50
C LEU A 398 6.27 4.02 -33.08
N GLU A 399 5.71 4.58 -34.15
CA GLU A 399 6.18 5.83 -34.76
C GLU A 399 6.08 7.01 -33.79
N ALA A 400 4.99 7.11 -33.02
CA ALA A 400 4.85 8.14 -31.98
C ALA A 400 5.90 7.99 -30.86
N ILE A 401 6.19 6.75 -30.42
CA ILE A 401 7.23 6.48 -29.42
C ILE A 401 8.61 6.90 -29.93
N VAL A 402 8.94 6.60 -31.20
CA VAL A 402 10.23 6.99 -31.82
C VAL A 402 10.41 8.51 -31.80
N GLN A 403 9.39 9.26 -32.24
CA GLN A 403 9.45 10.73 -32.26
C GLN A 403 9.76 11.33 -30.88
N ILE A 404 9.21 10.75 -29.82
CA ILE A 404 9.41 11.24 -28.45
C ILE A 404 10.77 10.80 -27.91
N ALA A 405 11.21 9.59 -28.24
CA ALA A 405 12.52 9.10 -27.85
C ALA A 405 13.63 10.02 -28.37
N GLU A 406 13.55 10.45 -29.63
CA GLU A 406 14.48 11.40 -30.24
C GLU A 406 14.47 12.75 -29.51
N ARG A 407 13.28 13.26 -29.17
CA ARG A 407 13.12 14.53 -28.46
C ARG A 407 13.71 14.48 -27.05
N VAL A 408 13.44 13.41 -26.29
CA VAL A 408 13.95 13.22 -24.92
C VAL A 408 15.46 13.01 -24.90
N GLN A 409 16.02 12.27 -25.87
CA GLN A 409 17.47 12.04 -25.94
C GLN A 409 18.26 13.31 -26.26
N SER A 410 17.65 14.30 -26.94
CA SER A 410 18.30 15.58 -27.24
C SER A 410 18.28 16.60 -26.09
N ASP A 411 17.46 16.37 -25.05
CA ASP A 411 17.35 17.28 -23.90
C ASP A 411 18.13 16.77 -22.68
N THR A 412 19.37 17.23 -22.56
CA THR A 412 20.24 16.92 -21.41
C THR A 412 19.77 17.50 -20.08
N SER A 413 18.81 18.43 -20.06
CA SER A 413 18.29 19.01 -18.81
C SER A 413 17.36 18.06 -18.04
N LEU A 414 16.80 17.05 -18.73
CA LEU A 414 15.85 16.10 -18.16
C LEU A 414 16.49 15.17 -17.11
N SER A 415 17.80 14.94 -17.21
CA SER A 415 18.55 14.07 -16.29
C SER A 415 18.76 14.69 -14.91
N LEU A 416 18.77 16.03 -14.82
CA LEU A 416 19.06 16.80 -13.61
C LEU A 416 17.83 17.07 -12.72
N ARG A 417 16.62 16.76 -13.20
CA ARG A 417 15.38 17.07 -12.47
C ARG A 417 15.22 16.16 -11.24
N THR A 418 15.50 16.69 -10.06
CA THR A 418 15.16 16.06 -8.78
C THR A 418 13.86 16.64 -8.25
N PHE A 419 13.10 15.86 -7.48
CA PHE A 419 11.92 16.35 -6.77
C PHE A 419 12.18 16.40 -5.27
N GLN A 420 11.39 17.20 -4.56
CA GLN A 420 11.29 17.18 -3.11
C GLN A 420 9.96 16.51 -2.71
N ALA A 421 9.98 15.63 -1.73
CA ALA A 421 8.77 14.97 -1.26
C ALA A 421 8.16 15.75 -0.08
N LEU A 422 6.88 16.09 -0.19
CA LEU A 422 6.03 16.36 0.97
C LEU A 422 5.12 15.14 1.15
N TYR A 423 5.27 14.39 2.24
CA TYR A 423 4.48 13.19 2.45
C TYR A 423 3.13 13.49 3.10
N TYR A 424 2.11 12.70 2.79
CA TYR A 424 0.87 12.63 3.57
C TYR A 424 0.55 11.20 3.97
N PRO A 425 -0.11 10.99 5.13
CA PRO A 425 -0.49 9.65 5.57
C PRO A 425 -1.61 9.10 4.68
N GLU A 426 -1.34 8.05 3.91
CA GLU A 426 -2.33 7.43 3.02
C GLU A 426 -3.51 6.83 3.81
N SER A 427 -3.23 6.33 5.02
CA SER A 427 -4.24 5.73 5.89
C SER A 427 -5.16 6.73 6.59
N ALA A 428 -4.93 8.04 6.45
CA ALA A 428 -5.77 9.04 7.06
C ALA A 428 -7.17 9.07 6.44
N ALA A 429 -8.18 9.46 7.23
CA ALA A 429 -9.52 9.70 6.70
C ALA A 429 -9.47 10.89 5.73
N TYR A 430 -9.85 10.67 4.47
CA TYR A 430 -9.76 11.66 3.38
C TYR A 430 -8.32 12.21 3.25
N PRO A 431 -7.38 11.36 2.80
CA PRO A 431 -5.99 11.76 2.66
C PRO A 431 -5.85 12.86 1.60
N ALA A 432 -4.72 13.56 1.59
CA ALA A 432 -4.42 14.49 0.50
C ALA A 432 -4.32 13.73 -0.85
N VAL A 433 -4.30 14.48 -1.93
CA VAL A 433 -4.23 13.93 -3.28
C VAL A 433 -2.81 14.09 -3.82
N THR A 434 -2.26 13.01 -4.38
CA THR A 434 -0.95 13.07 -5.04
C THR A 434 -0.96 14.11 -6.14
N MET A 435 -0.07 15.10 -6.05
CA MET A 435 0.04 16.12 -7.09
C MET A 435 1.38 16.85 -7.02
N LYS A 436 1.74 17.48 -8.14
CA LYS A 436 2.87 18.40 -8.20
C LYS A 436 2.53 19.68 -7.44
N LEU A 437 3.47 20.14 -6.64
CA LEU A 437 3.44 21.42 -5.94
C LEU A 437 4.52 22.35 -6.52
N PRO A 438 4.44 23.68 -6.27
CA PRO A 438 5.52 24.60 -6.61
C PRO A 438 6.84 24.24 -5.91
N GLY A 439 7.93 24.92 -6.29
CA GLY A 439 9.24 24.71 -5.66
C GLY A 439 9.89 23.35 -5.96
N GLY A 440 9.37 22.60 -6.94
CA GLY A 440 9.84 21.24 -7.24
C GLY A 440 9.35 20.18 -6.27
N TYR A 441 8.35 20.50 -5.44
CA TYR A 441 7.73 19.55 -4.54
C TYR A 441 6.73 18.64 -5.27
N TRP A 442 6.62 17.42 -4.76
CA TRP A 442 5.49 16.54 -4.99
C TRP A 442 4.85 16.20 -3.66
N TRP A 443 3.52 16.30 -3.61
CA TRP A 443 2.74 15.81 -2.49
C TRP A 443 2.53 14.32 -2.71
N LEU A 444 3.13 13.47 -1.86
CA LEU A 444 3.21 12.03 -2.08
C LEU A 444 2.57 11.23 -0.94
N PRO A 445 1.89 10.11 -1.23
CA PRO A 445 1.30 9.25 -0.20
C PRO A 445 2.40 8.51 0.56
N SER A 446 2.22 8.20 1.84
CA SER A 446 3.13 7.38 2.62
C SER A 446 2.37 6.43 3.55
N PRO A 447 2.89 5.22 3.82
CA PRO A 447 2.30 4.28 4.76
C PRO A 447 2.53 4.67 6.23
N ALA A 448 3.32 5.74 6.48
CA ALA A 448 3.57 6.21 7.83
C ALA A 448 2.28 6.69 8.51
N PRO A 449 2.18 6.54 9.84
CA PRO A 449 0.99 6.93 10.57
C PRO A 449 0.78 8.43 10.54
N GLY A 450 -0.48 8.81 10.70
CA GLY A 450 -0.90 10.20 10.69
C GLY A 450 -2.41 10.28 10.52
N ASP A 451 -2.93 11.50 10.64
CA ASP A 451 -4.35 11.75 10.71
C ASP A 451 -4.71 13.11 10.13
N ARG A 452 -5.91 13.16 9.55
CA ARG A 452 -6.53 14.42 9.12
C ARG A 452 -7.00 15.18 10.36
N ILE A 453 -6.70 16.45 10.40
CA ILE A 453 -7.11 17.35 11.49
C ILE A 453 -8.33 18.13 11.02
N ASP A 454 -9.44 18.04 11.75
CA ASP A 454 -10.63 18.86 11.50
C ASP A 454 -10.43 20.27 12.06
N LEU A 455 -10.16 21.23 11.17
CA LEU A 455 -10.01 22.65 11.47
C LEU A 455 -11.23 23.49 11.03
N GLY A 456 -12.39 22.87 10.85
CA GLY A 456 -13.58 23.56 10.34
C GLY A 456 -13.61 23.60 8.81
N ARG A 457 -14.22 24.66 8.24
CA ARG A 457 -14.50 24.72 6.80
C ARG A 457 -13.39 25.39 5.98
N SER A 458 -12.62 26.26 6.62
CA SER A 458 -11.73 27.18 5.91
C SER A 458 -10.27 26.73 5.92
N PHE A 459 -9.90 25.88 6.88
CA PHE A 459 -8.54 25.40 7.08
C PHE A 459 -8.49 23.88 6.99
N PHE A 460 -7.35 23.39 6.52
CA PHE A 460 -7.10 21.99 6.30
C PHE A 460 -5.73 21.65 6.85
N ALA A 461 -5.64 20.55 7.59
CA ALA A 461 -4.36 20.08 8.06
C ALA A 461 -4.34 18.56 8.18
N TYR A 462 -3.13 18.01 8.16
CA TYR A 462 -2.87 16.65 8.61
C TYR A 462 -1.59 16.63 9.43
N ARG A 463 -1.53 15.67 10.35
CA ARG A 463 -0.30 15.30 11.03
C ARG A 463 0.34 14.14 10.30
N PHE A 464 1.66 14.21 10.15
CA PHE A 464 2.48 13.14 9.63
C PHE A 464 3.50 12.71 10.71
N ALA A 465 3.53 11.42 11.01
CA ALA A 465 4.31 10.87 12.10
C ALA A 465 5.20 9.72 11.62
N GLU A 466 6.32 10.06 10.99
CA GLU A 466 7.38 9.11 10.68
C GLU A 466 8.58 9.40 11.60
N PRO A 467 9.21 8.38 12.22
CA PRO A 467 10.37 8.62 13.08
C PRO A 467 11.46 9.43 12.36
N GLY A 468 11.81 10.59 12.91
CA GLY A 468 12.79 11.51 12.32
C GLY A 468 12.22 12.47 11.27
N ASN A 469 10.95 12.35 10.89
CA ASN A 469 10.27 13.23 9.94
C ASN A 469 8.83 13.51 10.39
N GLU A 470 8.68 14.14 11.54
CA GLU A 470 7.37 14.50 12.10
C GLU A 470 7.03 15.96 11.74
N PHE A 471 5.79 16.20 11.31
CA PHE A 471 5.31 17.55 11.01
C PHE A 471 3.78 17.64 10.96
N VAL A 472 3.29 18.88 11.01
CA VAL A 472 1.92 19.23 10.63
C VAL A 472 1.98 20.06 9.35
N ALA A 473 1.17 19.68 8.36
CA ALA A 473 0.97 20.50 7.17
C ALA A 473 -0.38 21.21 7.26
N LEU A 474 -0.40 22.52 7.05
CA LEU A 474 -1.58 23.39 7.19
C LEU A 474 -1.77 24.26 5.95
N TRP A 475 -2.99 24.37 5.44
CA TRP A 475 -3.34 25.31 4.36
C TRP A 475 -4.79 25.79 4.49
N THR A 476 -5.16 26.79 3.68
CA THR A 476 -6.52 27.36 3.62
C THR A 476 -7.04 27.35 2.18
N ARG A 477 -8.36 27.45 1.97
CA ARG A 477 -8.91 27.69 0.62
C ARG A 477 -8.73 29.14 0.15
N GLY A 478 -8.54 30.07 1.09
CA GLY A 478 -8.46 31.50 0.82
C GLY A 478 -7.11 31.97 0.28
N PRO A 479 -7.00 33.25 -0.14
CA PRO A 479 -5.72 33.86 -0.46
C PRO A 479 -4.78 33.83 0.75
N ALA A 480 -3.47 33.92 0.47
CA ALA A 480 -2.47 33.99 1.53
C ALA A 480 -2.75 35.18 2.47
N GLY A 481 -2.75 34.91 3.77
CA GLY A 481 -3.06 35.91 4.79
C GLY A 481 -2.24 35.70 6.05
N ARG A 482 -2.13 36.77 6.84
CA ARG A 482 -1.47 36.73 8.15
C ARG A 482 -2.42 36.10 9.18
N ILE A 483 -2.10 34.89 9.64
CA ILE A 483 -2.94 34.11 10.55
C ILE A 483 -2.18 33.86 11.85
N LYS A 484 -2.84 34.10 12.99
CA LYS A 484 -2.35 33.67 14.30
C LYS A 484 -2.65 32.18 14.49
N LEU A 485 -1.62 31.37 14.66
CA LEU A 485 -1.72 29.98 15.05
C LEU A 485 -1.51 29.86 16.56
N ARG A 486 -2.47 29.28 17.27
CA ARG A 486 -2.46 29.08 18.72
C ARG A 486 -1.72 27.77 19.05
N PHE A 487 -0.78 27.87 19.99
CA PHE A 487 0.05 26.77 20.50
C PHE A 487 0.43 27.06 21.96
N LEU A 488 0.76 26.02 22.72
CA LEU A 488 1.27 26.12 24.08
C LEU A 488 2.75 26.54 24.11
N ASP A 489 3.59 25.91 23.27
CA ASP A 489 5.02 26.21 23.16
C ASP A 489 5.41 26.50 21.70
N SER A 490 5.94 27.70 21.47
CA SER A 490 6.36 28.16 20.15
C SER A 490 7.88 28.22 19.96
N LYS A 491 8.67 27.90 20.99
CA LYS A 491 10.12 28.21 21.01
C LYS A 491 10.93 27.44 19.96
N ASN A 492 10.51 26.23 19.62
CA ASN A 492 11.24 25.32 18.72
C ASN A 492 10.50 25.06 17.39
N LEU A 493 9.51 25.89 17.06
CA LEU A 493 8.73 25.71 15.83
C LEU A 493 9.50 26.22 14.61
N THR A 494 9.51 25.41 13.55
CA THR A 494 9.97 25.86 12.23
C THR A 494 8.81 25.86 11.25
N PHE A 495 8.76 26.88 10.40
CA PHE A 495 7.72 27.06 9.39
C PHE A 495 8.35 27.09 8.01
N GLN A 496 7.83 26.30 7.08
CA GLN A 496 8.35 26.21 5.72
C GLN A 496 7.20 26.17 4.72
N ALA A 497 7.14 27.13 3.80
CA ALA A 497 6.21 27.09 2.67
C ALA A 497 6.79 26.24 1.53
N VAL A 498 5.97 25.39 0.93
CA VAL A 498 6.40 24.49 -0.16
C VAL A 498 6.82 25.21 -1.44
N ASP A 499 6.34 26.43 -1.65
CA ASP A 499 6.73 27.26 -2.79
C ASP A 499 8.02 28.05 -2.57
N GLY A 500 8.64 27.92 -1.40
CA GLY A 500 9.86 28.62 -1.01
C GLY A 500 9.64 30.07 -0.56
N THR A 501 8.40 30.55 -0.49
CA THR A 501 8.11 31.88 0.07
C THR A 501 8.41 31.92 1.57
N ASP A 502 8.85 33.08 2.07
CA ASP A 502 9.10 33.26 3.50
C ASP A 502 7.75 33.33 4.27
N PRO A 503 7.45 32.37 5.17
CA PRO A 503 6.24 32.40 5.97
C PRO A 503 6.26 33.53 7.03
N ASN A 504 7.41 34.17 7.26
CA ASN A 504 7.64 35.31 8.16
C ASN A 504 7.10 35.08 9.58
N PRO A 505 7.48 34.00 10.31
CA PRO A 505 6.88 33.67 11.60
C PRO A 505 7.24 34.72 12.67
N LYS A 506 6.22 35.21 13.41
CA LYS A 506 6.40 36.14 14.53
C LYS A 506 5.75 35.60 15.79
N ASN A 507 6.57 35.35 16.82
CA ASN A 507 6.07 34.97 18.14
C ASN A 507 5.21 36.10 18.72
N VAL A 508 4.00 35.75 19.15
CA VAL A 508 3.06 36.65 19.82
C VAL A 508 2.51 35.97 21.08
N ARG A 509 1.76 36.71 21.90
CA ARG A 509 1.16 36.11 23.10
C ARG A 509 0.18 35.00 22.71
N GLY A 510 0.44 33.79 23.21
CA GLY A 510 -0.41 32.61 23.00
C GLY A 510 -0.37 32.04 21.59
N GLY A 511 0.73 32.24 20.85
CA GLY A 511 0.90 31.63 19.52
C GLY A 511 1.95 32.28 18.62
N VAL A 512 1.87 31.99 17.34
CA VAL A 512 2.74 32.54 16.28
C VAL A 512 1.86 33.13 15.19
N GLU A 513 2.12 34.36 14.77
CA GLU A 513 1.56 34.90 13.53
C GLU A 513 2.43 34.47 12.35
N VAL A 514 1.81 33.89 11.32
CA VAL A 514 2.50 33.36 10.15
C VAL A 514 1.63 33.53 8.91
N ASN A 515 2.25 33.59 7.73
CA ASN A 515 1.52 33.62 6.48
C ASN A 515 1.02 32.21 6.13
N VAL A 516 -0.29 32.06 5.96
CA VAL A 516 -0.93 30.80 5.56
C VAL A 516 -1.73 31.05 4.28
N GLY A 517 -1.53 30.21 3.27
CA GLY A 517 -2.19 30.31 1.97
C GLY A 517 -2.74 28.98 1.48
N PRO A 518 -3.00 28.86 0.16
CA PRO A 518 -3.59 27.66 -0.43
C PRO A 518 -2.63 26.48 -0.58
N LEU A 519 -1.33 26.72 -0.43
CA LEU A 519 -0.31 25.68 -0.46
C LEU A 519 0.05 25.25 0.96
N PRO A 520 0.44 23.98 1.18
CA PRO A 520 0.83 23.49 2.49
C PRO A 520 1.97 24.32 3.12
N LEU A 521 1.72 24.82 4.32
CA LEU A 521 2.73 25.29 5.26
C LEU A 521 3.14 24.13 6.16
N VAL A 522 4.40 23.73 6.10
CA VAL A 522 4.97 22.64 6.91
C VAL A 522 5.47 23.21 8.24
N ILE A 523 5.00 22.63 9.34
CA ILE A 523 5.29 23.04 10.71
C ILE A 523 5.97 21.87 11.42
N ARG A 524 7.18 22.09 11.94
CA ARG A 524 7.96 21.07 12.67
C ARG A 524 8.32 21.52 14.07
N GLY A 525 8.80 20.59 14.90
CA GLY A 525 9.22 20.87 16.27
C GLY A 525 8.08 20.82 17.30
N THR A 526 6.92 20.30 16.92
CA THR A 526 5.78 20.10 17.82
C THR A 526 4.96 18.87 17.46
N GLN A 527 4.40 18.25 18.50
CA GLN A 527 3.35 17.23 18.41
C GLN A 527 1.96 17.81 18.69
N GLU A 528 1.89 19.09 19.09
CA GLU A 528 0.65 19.82 19.28
C GLU A 528 0.05 20.25 17.94
N ILE A 529 -1.27 20.24 17.86
CA ILE A 529 -2.00 20.68 16.68
C ILE A 529 -2.08 22.23 16.67
N PRO A 530 -1.54 22.91 15.63
CA PRO A 530 -1.76 24.33 15.39
C PRO A 530 -3.24 24.64 15.24
N ILE A 531 -3.77 25.57 16.06
CA ILE A 531 -5.15 26.03 15.87
C ILE A 531 -5.14 27.43 15.25
N PRO A 532 -5.59 27.61 13.99
CA PRO A 532 -5.81 28.94 13.43
C PRO A 532 -6.85 29.70 14.25
N GLU A 533 -6.53 30.93 14.67
CA GLU A 533 -7.46 31.79 15.41
C GLU A 533 -8.81 31.97 14.69
N PRO A 534 -8.88 32.13 13.34
CA PRO A 534 -10.18 32.21 12.67
C PRO A 534 -10.97 30.88 12.71
N ALA A 535 -10.29 29.73 12.74
CA ALA A 535 -10.96 28.43 12.89
C ALA A 535 -11.55 28.26 14.30
N TYR A 536 -10.84 28.74 15.32
CA TYR A 536 -11.34 28.84 16.69
C TYR A 536 -12.60 29.72 16.76
N GLN A 537 -12.55 30.92 16.17
CA GLN A 537 -13.69 31.83 16.13
C GLN A 537 -14.88 31.26 15.35
N GLU A 538 -14.63 30.57 14.23
CA GLU A 538 -15.66 29.86 13.45
C GLU A 538 -16.34 28.78 14.29
N ALA A 539 -15.58 27.99 15.05
CA ALA A 539 -16.14 26.93 15.89
C ALA A 539 -17.06 27.47 16.99
N VAL A 540 -16.67 28.57 17.65
CA VAL A 540 -17.51 29.25 18.66
C VAL A 540 -18.79 29.78 18.04
N ALA A 541 -18.68 30.57 16.96
CA ALA A 541 -19.84 31.16 16.31
C ALA A 541 -20.81 30.09 15.76
N ARG A 542 -20.28 28.99 15.21
CA ARG A 542 -21.10 27.89 14.70
C ARG A 542 -21.79 27.14 15.83
N PHE A 543 -21.13 26.93 16.97
CA PHE A 543 -21.75 26.29 18.11
C PHE A 543 -22.90 27.14 18.66
N ASP A 544 -22.70 28.45 18.81
CA ASP A 544 -23.76 29.38 19.25
C ASP A 544 -24.98 29.34 18.31
N ALA A 545 -24.76 29.30 17.00
CA ALA A 545 -25.84 29.14 16.02
C ALA A 545 -26.59 27.80 16.15
N LEU A 546 -25.88 26.71 16.49
CA LEU A 546 -26.52 25.41 16.74
C LEU A 546 -27.31 25.39 18.04
N LEU A 547 -26.88 26.11 19.09
CA LEU A 547 -27.64 26.24 20.33
C LEU A 547 -28.97 26.95 20.09
N LEU A 548 -28.97 28.04 19.31
CA LEU A 548 -30.20 28.73 18.90
C LEU A 548 -31.15 27.79 18.14
N ALA A 549 -30.61 27.04 17.17
CA ALA A 549 -31.41 26.08 16.40
C ALA A 549 -31.93 24.91 17.26
N ALA A 550 -31.18 24.49 18.27
CA ALA A 550 -31.61 23.46 19.23
C ALA A 550 -32.74 23.95 20.13
N GLU A 551 -32.66 25.20 20.59
CA GLU A 551 -33.73 25.85 21.37
C GLU A 551 -35.03 25.94 20.56
N GLU A 552 -34.95 26.43 19.31
CA GLU A 552 -36.10 26.50 18.39
C GLU A 552 -36.77 25.14 18.18
N ARG A 553 -35.97 24.07 18.10
CA ARG A 553 -36.43 22.69 17.86
C ARG A 553 -36.68 21.90 19.14
N ARG A 554 -36.52 22.52 20.31
CA ARG A 554 -36.66 21.90 21.64
C ARG A 554 -35.83 20.62 21.79
N ILE A 555 -34.61 20.63 21.26
CA ILE A 555 -33.64 19.55 21.44
C ILE A 555 -32.80 19.86 22.69
N ASP A 556 -32.67 18.89 23.59
CA ASP A 556 -31.79 19.01 24.76
C ASP A 556 -30.31 19.14 24.35
N ASP A 557 -29.73 20.30 24.68
CA ASP A 557 -28.35 20.72 24.39
C ASP A 557 -27.45 20.73 25.64
N THR A 558 -27.96 20.34 26.82
CA THR A 558 -27.30 20.56 28.13
C THR A 558 -25.89 19.98 28.20
N GLU A 559 -25.72 18.71 27.78
CA GLU A 559 -24.43 18.03 27.78
C GLU A 559 -23.44 18.66 26.81
N PHE A 560 -23.88 18.97 25.59
CA PHE A 560 -23.04 19.62 24.57
C PHE A 560 -22.54 20.98 25.06
N ARG A 561 -23.42 21.78 25.67
CA ARG A 561 -23.09 23.10 26.22
C ARG A 561 -22.07 22.99 27.35
N PHE A 562 -22.23 22.00 28.23
CA PHE A 562 -21.27 21.76 29.32
C PHE A 562 -19.88 21.40 28.78
N LEU A 563 -19.79 20.40 27.90
CA LEU A 563 -18.52 19.92 27.34
C LEU A 563 -17.82 20.98 26.49
N PHE A 564 -18.58 21.73 25.67
CA PHE A 564 -18.01 22.81 24.86
C PHE A 564 -17.47 23.94 25.73
N ARG A 565 -18.19 24.36 26.77
CA ARG A 565 -17.74 25.41 27.70
C ARG A 565 -16.52 24.99 28.50
N ASP A 566 -16.45 23.74 28.94
CA ASP A 566 -15.26 23.21 29.62
C ASP A 566 -14.02 23.26 28.71
N ALA A 567 -14.18 22.80 27.46
CA ALA A 567 -13.13 22.87 26.45
C ALA A 567 -12.69 24.32 26.15
N LEU A 568 -13.65 25.25 26.06
CA LEU A 568 -13.40 26.68 25.86
C LEU A 568 -12.55 27.27 27.00
N ASN A 569 -12.89 26.96 28.25
CA ASN A 569 -12.12 27.38 29.43
C ASN A 569 -10.74 26.73 29.50
N GLY A 570 -10.59 25.52 28.94
CA GLY A 570 -9.32 24.80 28.84
C GLY A 570 -8.39 25.28 27.73
N PHE A 571 -8.91 26.05 26.76
CA PHE A 571 -8.23 26.30 25.48
C PHE A 571 -6.84 26.94 25.62
N GLU A 572 -6.67 27.93 26.50
CA GLU A 572 -5.35 28.57 26.69
C GLU A 572 -4.29 27.62 27.28
N ARG A 573 -4.70 26.52 27.92
CA ARG A 573 -3.80 25.52 28.53
C ARG A 573 -3.49 24.35 27.61
N ASN A 574 -4.38 24.05 26.67
CA ASN A 574 -4.21 22.99 25.69
C ASN A 574 -5.01 23.32 24.41
N PRO A 575 -4.52 24.25 23.58
CA PRO A 575 -5.24 24.69 22.37
C PRO A 575 -5.68 23.52 21.49
N GLY A 576 -4.75 22.62 21.16
CA GLY A 576 -5.03 21.46 20.29
C GLY A 576 -6.08 20.51 20.85
N GLY A 577 -5.93 20.08 22.11
CA GLY A 577 -6.86 19.15 22.75
C GLY A 577 -8.25 19.75 22.98
N SER A 578 -8.31 20.99 23.48
CA SER A 578 -9.58 21.69 23.69
C SER A 578 -10.32 21.92 22.38
N PHE A 579 -9.62 22.33 21.31
CA PHE A 579 -10.26 22.54 20.01
C PHE A 579 -10.86 21.25 19.44
N GLY A 580 -10.16 20.12 19.59
CA GLY A 580 -10.69 18.80 19.20
C GLY A 580 -12.04 18.50 19.87
N ILE A 581 -12.17 18.76 21.18
CA ILE A 581 -13.43 18.58 21.91
C ILE A 581 -14.49 19.57 21.39
N MET A 582 -14.16 20.85 21.19
CA MET A 582 -15.08 21.84 20.65
C MET A 582 -15.67 21.40 19.30
N ARG A 583 -14.82 20.90 18.38
CA ARG A 583 -15.24 20.39 17.07
C ARG A 583 -16.15 19.18 17.17
N GLN A 584 -15.83 18.23 18.06
CA GLN A 584 -16.68 17.07 18.31
C GLN A 584 -18.09 17.48 18.73
N GLN A 585 -18.23 18.47 19.63
CA GLN A 585 -19.55 18.94 20.07
C GLN A 585 -20.32 19.67 18.96
N VAL A 586 -19.64 20.48 18.12
CA VAL A 586 -20.26 21.11 16.94
C VAL A 586 -20.83 20.07 15.98
N ILE A 587 -20.07 19.00 15.68
CA ILE A 587 -20.53 17.93 14.78
C ILE A 587 -21.67 17.12 15.40
N ALA A 588 -21.56 16.77 16.68
CA ALA A 588 -22.53 15.92 17.35
C ALA A 588 -23.89 16.63 17.51
N LEU A 589 -23.90 17.90 17.94
CA LEU A 589 -25.13 18.70 18.02
C LEU A 589 -25.73 18.96 16.62
N GLY A 590 -24.90 19.28 15.63
CA GLY A 590 -25.34 19.45 14.24
C GLY A 590 -25.97 18.18 13.65
N SER A 591 -25.42 17.01 13.97
CA SER A 591 -25.98 15.72 13.56
C SER A 591 -27.32 15.43 14.24
N ARG A 592 -27.45 15.75 15.53
CA ARG A 592 -28.70 15.61 16.30
C ARG A 592 -29.81 16.53 15.77
N LEU A 593 -29.44 17.67 15.21
CA LEU A 593 -30.35 18.60 14.53
C LEU A 593 -30.72 18.17 13.10
N GLY A 594 -30.30 16.99 12.62
CA GLY A 594 -30.73 16.42 11.33
C GLY A 594 -29.89 16.82 10.11
N GLY A 595 -28.58 17.02 10.29
CA GLY A 595 -27.69 17.48 9.21
C GLY A 595 -27.60 16.54 7.99
N SER A 596 -28.25 16.91 6.87
CA SER A 596 -27.90 16.40 5.54
C SER A 596 -27.56 17.47 4.49
N GLU A 597 -27.83 18.76 4.74
CA GLU A 597 -27.56 19.83 3.75
C GLU A 597 -26.42 20.80 4.11
N LEU A 598 -26.02 20.94 5.39
CA LEU A 598 -24.99 21.91 5.82
C LEU A 598 -23.55 21.38 5.84
N ASP A 599 -23.32 20.08 5.65
CA ASP A 599 -22.00 19.44 5.76
C ASP A 599 -21.49 18.75 4.48
N ARG A 600 -22.29 18.66 3.40
CA ARG A 600 -21.89 17.96 2.17
C ARG A 600 -20.81 18.70 1.35
N SER A 601 -20.72 20.02 1.43
CA SER A 601 -19.71 20.79 0.65
C SER A 601 -18.30 20.78 1.25
N ALA A 602 -18.11 20.24 2.46
CA ALA A 602 -16.82 20.15 3.12
C ALA A 602 -16.08 18.81 2.89
N ARG A 603 -16.78 17.78 2.40
CA ARG A 603 -16.23 16.41 2.26
C ARG A 603 -15.75 16.06 0.84
N SER A 604 -15.89 16.97 -0.13
CA SER A 604 -15.67 16.69 -1.56
C SER A 604 -14.53 17.49 -2.20
N SER A 605 -13.49 17.86 -1.45
CA SER A 605 -12.28 18.46 -2.03
C SER A 605 -11.02 18.04 -1.31
#